data_AF-A0A845R6L2-F1
#
_entry.id   AF-A0A845R6L2-F1
#
_cell.length_a   1.000
_cell.length_b   1.000
_cell.length_c   1.000
_cell.angle_alpha   90.00
_cell.angle_beta   90.00
_cell.angle_gamma   90.00
#
_symmetry.space_group_name_H-M   'P 1'
#
loop_
_entity.id
_entity.type
_entity.pdbx_description
1 polymer ?
#
loop_
_entity_poly.entity_id
_entity_poly.type
_entity_poly.pdbx_seq_one_letter_code
_entity_poly.pdbx_strand_id
1 'polypeptide(L)' 'MREVLAQRLRTCRKERQFTQREISIYCDITEKAYQNYEVGRQEPKLSIIMRIAEFYKVSIDYLVGLTDDPAPYPRKK' A
#
# COMPACT_ATOMS: atom_id res chain seq x y z
N MET A 1 10.52 -9.53 -2.16
CA MET A 1 10.08 -8.13 -1.90
C MET A 1 8.83 -7.76 -2.69
N ARG A 2 8.84 -7.78 -4.04
CA ARG A 2 7.66 -7.43 -4.87
C ARG A 2 6.40 -8.23 -4.54
N GLU A 3 6.52 -9.53 -4.33
CA GLU A 3 5.38 -10.41 -4.04
C GLU A 3 4.73 -10.11 -2.69
N VAL A 4 5.55 -9.84 -1.65
CA VAL A 4 5.06 -9.49 -0.31
C VAL A 4 4.32 -8.17 -0.33
N LEU A 5 4.88 -7.16 -1.01
CA LEU A 5 4.23 -5.86 -1.19
C LEU A 5 2.88 -6.02 -1.91
N ALA A 6 2.86 -6.70 -3.05
CA ALA A 6 1.65 -6.95 -3.82
C ALA A 6 0.56 -7.64 -2.99
N GLN A 7 0.96 -8.67 -2.22
CA GLN A 7 0.06 -9.40 -1.34
C GLN A 7 -0.50 -8.51 -0.23
N ARG A 8 0.36 -7.75 0.48
CA ARG A 8 -0.05 -6.90 1.60
C ARG A 8 -0.93 -5.73 1.16
N LEU A 9 -0.68 -5.14 0.00
CA LEU A 9 -1.58 -4.15 -0.60
C LEU A 9 -2.97 -4.72 -0.85
N ARG A 10 -3.04 -5.92 -1.43
CA ARG A 10 -4.31 -6.61 -1.70
C ARG A 10 -5.05 -6.98 -0.41
N THR A 11 -4.32 -7.44 0.60
CA THR A 11 -4.89 -7.76 1.92
C THR A 11 -5.46 -6.51 2.58
N CYS A 12 -4.66 -5.43 2.69
CA CYS A 12 -5.10 -4.18 3.30
C CYS A 12 -6.36 -3.60 2.64
N ARG A 13 -6.44 -3.68 1.31
CA ARG A 13 -7.62 -3.26 0.55
C ARG A 13 -8.85 -4.09 0.90
N LYS A 14 -8.72 -5.42 0.86
CA LYS A 14 -9.85 -6.34 1.09
C LYS A 14 -10.38 -6.25 2.52
N GLU A 15 -9.50 -6.17 3.51
CA GLU A 15 -9.89 -6.06 4.93
C GLU A 15 -10.70 -4.79 5.20
N ARG A 16 -10.37 -3.69 4.52
CA ARG A 16 -11.05 -2.40 4.66
C ARG A 16 -12.16 -2.18 3.62
N GLN A 17 -12.48 -3.20 2.82
CA GLN A 17 -13.54 -3.20 1.81
C GLN A 17 -13.43 -2.08 0.75
N PHE A 18 -12.22 -1.61 0.46
CA PHE A 18 -12.00 -0.60 -0.57
C PHE A 18 -11.92 -1.21 -1.98
N THR A 19 -12.37 -0.45 -2.97
CA THR A 19 -12.15 -0.71 -4.39
C THR A 19 -10.78 -0.20 -4.82
N GLN A 20 -10.24 -0.78 -5.90
CA GLN A 20 -8.96 -0.32 -6.48
C GLN A 20 -9.05 1.15 -6.92
N ARG A 21 -10.22 1.57 -7.42
CA ARG A 21 -10.52 2.94 -7.82
C ARG A 21 -10.45 3.91 -6.64
N GLU A 22 -11.09 3.60 -5.51
CA GLU A 22 -11.07 4.48 -4.33
C GLU A 22 -9.65 4.74 -3.84
N ILE A 23 -8.84 3.69 -3.67
CA ILE A 23 -7.46 3.83 -3.22
C ILE A 23 -6.63 4.63 -4.22
N SER A 24 -6.85 4.41 -5.52
CA SER A 24 -6.14 5.15 -6.56
C SER A 24 -6.41 6.66 -6.49
N ILE A 25 -7.65 7.06 -6.19
CA ILE A 25 -8.04 8.46 -5.98
C ILE A 25 -7.34 9.03 -4.74
N TYR A 26 -7.37 8.33 -3.61
CA TYR A 26 -6.74 8.80 -2.37
C TYR A 26 -5.21 8.90 -2.48
N CYS A 27 -4.58 7.99 -3.21
CA CYS A 27 -3.13 7.98 -3.40
C CYS A 27 -2.67 8.86 -4.58
N ASP A 28 -3.62 9.45 -5.32
CA ASP A 28 -3.37 10.29 -6.49
C ASP A 28 -2.51 9.56 -7.53
N ILE A 29 -3.02 8.38 -7.91
CA ILE A 29 -2.48 7.48 -8.94
C ILE A 29 -3.62 6.97 -9.83
N THR A 30 -3.28 6.40 -10.97
CA THR A 30 -4.28 5.74 -11.81
C THR A 30 -4.70 4.39 -11.21
N GLU A 31 -5.96 4.02 -11.40
CA GLU A 31 -6.47 2.68 -11.02
C GLU A 31 -5.61 1.57 -11.63
N LYS A 32 -5.13 1.76 -12.88
CA LYS A 32 -4.24 0.82 -13.55
C LYS A 32 -2.89 0.66 -12.85
N ALA A 33 -2.31 1.77 -12.37
CA ALA A 33 -1.07 1.72 -11.60
C ALA A 33 -1.27 0.93 -10.31
N TYR A 34 -2.35 1.21 -9.57
CA TYR A 34 -2.67 0.48 -8.35
C TYR A 34 -2.90 -1.03 -8.61
N GLN A 35 -3.62 -1.37 -9.68
CA GLN A 35 -3.79 -2.77 -10.11
C GLN A 35 -2.44 -3.43 -10.38
N ASN A 36 -1.53 -2.76 -11.09
CA ASN A 36 -0.19 -3.28 -11.40
C ASN A 36 0.64 -3.53 -10.14
N TYR A 37 0.45 -2.73 -9.08
CA TYR A 37 1.09 -2.94 -7.78
C TYR A 37 0.56 -4.20 -7.09
N GLU A 38 -0.77 -4.40 -7.07
CA GLU A 38 -1.39 -5.59 -6.44
C GLU A 38 -1.05 -6.91 -7.13
N VAL A 39 -0.62 -6.87 -8.40
CA VAL A 39 -0.15 -8.05 -9.14
C VAL A 39 1.37 -8.13 -9.26
N GLY A 40 2.12 -7.21 -8.63
CA GLY A 40 3.58 -7.20 -8.63
C GLY A 40 4.24 -6.88 -9.97
N ARG A 41 3.48 -6.38 -10.96
CA ARG A 41 3.99 -6.01 -12.30
C ARG A 41 4.79 -4.72 -12.29
N GLN A 42 4.50 -3.82 -11.36
CA GLN A 42 5.17 -2.54 -11.22
C GLN A 42 5.43 -2.28 -9.74
N GLU A 43 6.53 -1.59 -9.42
CA GLU A 43 6.78 -1.10 -8.07
C GLU A 43 6.26 0.34 -7.93
N PRO A 44 5.55 0.64 -6.83
CA PRO A 44 5.21 2.01 -6.49
C PRO A 44 6.47 2.80 -6.12
N LYS A 45 6.50 4.08 -6.50
CA LYS A 45 7.54 5.01 -6.04
C LYS A 45 7.44 5.21 -4.53
N LEU A 46 8.54 5.60 -3.88
CA LEU A 46 8.57 5.83 -2.44
C LEU A 46 7.46 6.78 -1.96
N SER A 47 7.23 7.89 -2.66
CA SER A 47 6.15 8.84 -2.34
C SER A 47 4.75 8.21 -2.37
N ILE A 48 4.52 7.26 -3.28
CA ILE A 48 3.25 6.54 -3.40
C ILE A 48 3.12 5.50 -2.29
N ILE A 49 4.18 4.74 -1.99
CA ILE A 49 4.19 3.80 -0.86
C ILE A 49 3.89 4.52 0.45
N MET A 50 4.50 5.70 0.66
CA MET A 50 4.22 6.53 1.82
C MET A 50 2.72 6.84 1.88
N ARG A 51 2.14 7.45 0.85
CA ARG A 51 0.70 7.76 0.80
C ARG A 51 -0.19 6.55 1.08
N ILE A 52 0.14 5.39 0.50
CA ILE A 52 -0.59 4.14 0.74
C ILE A 52 -0.49 3.68 2.20
N ALA A 53 0.71 3.73 2.79
CA ALA A 53 0.93 3.42 4.20
C ALA A 53 0.13 4.38 5.09
N GLU A 54 0.05 5.66 4.70
CA GLU A 54 -0.76 6.64 5.42
C GLU A 54 -2.24 6.36 5.34
N PHE A 55 -2.73 6.05 4.14
CA PHE A 55 -4.12 5.71 3.88
C PHE A 55 -4.56 4.48 4.68
N TYR A 56 -3.77 3.40 4.65
CA TYR A 56 -4.08 2.18 5.40
C TYR A 56 -3.78 2.27 6.89
N LYS A 57 -3.10 3.33 7.34
CA LYS A 57 -2.62 3.48 8.73
C LYS A 57 -1.71 2.32 9.15
N VAL A 58 -0.77 1.95 8.28
CA VAL A 58 0.23 0.90 8.53
C VAL A 58 1.65 1.43 8.38
N SER A 59 2.65 0.70 8.86
CA SER A 59 4.06 1.02 8.59
C SER A 59 4.46 0.70 7.14
N ILE A 60 5.45 1.42 6.62
CA ILE A 60 6.07 1.10 5.33
C ILE A 60 6.79 -0.23 5.41
N ASP A 61 7.44 -0.51 6.54
CA ASP A 61 8.12 -1.76 6.86
C ASP A 61 7.15 -2.95 6.74
N TYR A 62 5.92 -2.77 7.21
CA TYR A 62 4.85 -3.72 6.95
C TYR A 62 4.46 -3.75 5.47
N LEU A 63 4.38 -2.67 4.72
CA LEU A 63 4.07 -2.83 3.29
C LEU A 63 5.16 -3.58 2.52
N VAL A 64 6.44 -3.35 2.83
CA VAL A 64 7.56 -3.88 2.03
C VAL A 64 8.09 -5.25 2.48
N GLY A 65 7.65 -5.77 3.62
CA GLY A 65 8.06 -7.11 4.09
C GLY A 65 9.18 -7.12 5.13
N LEU A 66 9.49 -6.00 5.77
CA LEU A 66 10.54 -5.91 6.79
C LEU A 66 10.06 -6.32 8.20
N THR A 67 8.75 -6.28 8.43
CA THR A 67 8.11 -6.72 9.68
C THR A 67 6.72 -7.29 9.40
N ASP A 68 6.22 -8.17 10.25
CA ASP A 68 4.82 -8.63 10.22
C ASP A 68 3.89 -7.75 11.06
N ASP A 69 4.43 -6.83 11.85
CA ASP A 69 3.65 -5.87 12.64
C ASP A 69 3.14 -4.72 11.74
N PRO A 70 1.82 -4.59 11.51
CA PRO A 70 1.28 -3.50 10.71
C PRO A 70 1.35 -2.13 11.41
N ALA A 71 1.64 -2.08 12.72
CA ALA A 71 1.59 -0.85 13.49
C ALA A 71 2.49 0.25 12.89
N PRO A 72 1.93 1.44 12.58
CA PRO A 72 2.73 2.57 12.14
C PRO A 72 3.54 3.14 13.30
N TYR A 73 4.72 3.68 12.99
CA TYR A 73 5.53 4.40 13.97
C TYR A 73 4.86 5.71 14.41
N PRO A 74 5.18 6.21 15.62
CA PRO A 74 4.75 7.54 16.05
C PRO A 74 5.19 8.59 15.01
N ARG A 75 4.22 9.27 14.39
CA ARG A 75 4.53 10.30 13.40
C ARG A 75 4.98 11.57 14.09
N LYS A 76 6.09 12.14 13.63
CA LYS A 76 6.47 13.52 13.97
C LYS A 76 5.42 14.44 13.33
N LYS A 77 4.74 15.22 14.17
CA LYS A 77 3.83 16.30 13.73
C LYS A 77 4.62 17.45 13.14
#